data_AF-A0A7L2ETB1-F1
#
_entry.id   AF-A0A7L2ETB1-F1
#
_cell.length_a   1.000
_cell.length_b   1.000
_cell.length_c   1.000
_cell.angle_alpha   90.00
_cell.angle_beta   90.00
_cell.angle_gamma   90.00
#
_symmetry.space_group_name_H-M   'P 1'
#
loop_
_entity.id
_entity.type
_entity.pdbx_description
1 polymer ?
#
loop_
_entity_poly.entity_id
_entity_poly.type
_entity_poly.pdbx_seq_one_letter_code
_entity_poly.pdbx_strand_id
1 'polypeptide(L)'
;FEKNFNQRAARKWMEENWQKSLTISVIYLILIFGIQHFMKERRPFKLRGPLILWSFSLALFSLIAACRIWKQLAFLLLTKGFKQSVCSQSFYVHPVSKLWIYLFGLSKFVEMGDTLFIVLRKKKLIFLHWYHHMATMILSWYGYKMMVAGAGWYTALNLSIHVVMYLYYTVAAMGIRVPHSITMLITTSQIVQIIGYVIMNIFIFFWKDDKLCQCTWPLLLLSSGLYTSLLVLFSNFFVKTYLSNTQKSK
;
A
#
# COMPACT_ATOMS: atom_id res chain seq x y z
N PHE A 1 5.19 -17.54 -17.93
CA PHE A 1 5.71 -16.37 -17.18
C PHE A 1 5.66 -16.60 -15.67
N GLU A 2 4.48 -16.61 -15.03
CA GLU A 2 4.35 -16.74 -13.55
C GLU A 2 5.03 -18.01 -12.99
N LYS A 3 4.85 -19.16 -13.64
CA LYS A 3 5.45 -20.45 -13.24
C LYS A 3 6.99 -20.40 -13.22
N ASN A 4 7.61 -19.67 -14.16
CA ASN A 4 9.06 -19.62 -14.36
C ASN A 4 9.76 -18.59 -13.45
N PHE A 5 9.01 -17.85 -12.63
CA PHE A 5 9.61 -16.87 -11.72
C PHE A 5 10.45 -17.56 -10.63
N ASN A 6 11.74 -17.22 -10.57
CA ASN A 6 12.67 -17.78 -9.61
C ASN A 6 12.51 -17.10 -8.24
N GLN A 7 11.63 -17.69 -7.44
CA GLN A 7 11.31 -17.20 -6.10
C GLN A 7 12.49 -17.26 -5.13
N ARG A 8 13.41 -18.22 -5.28
CA ARG A 8 14.62 -18.28 -4.43
C ARG A 8 15.55 -17.10 -4.72
N ALA A 9 15.74 -16.78 -6.00
CA ALA A 9 16.54 -15.62 -6.39
C ALA A 9 15.90 -14.31 -5.92
N ALA A 10 14.59 -14.15 -6.10
CA ALA A 10 13.86 -12.97 -5.62
C ALA A 10 13.90 -12.83 -4.09
N ARG A 11 13.77 -13.95 -3.37
CA ARG A 11 13.91 -13.98 -1.91
C ARG A 11 15.31 -13.59 -1.47
N LYS A 12 16.35 -14.20 -2.05
CA LYS A 12 17.74 -13.88 -1.74
C LYS A 12 18.03 -12.40 -1.99
N TRP A 13 17.53 -11.86 -3.11
CA TRP A 13 17.62 -10.43 -3.39
C TRP A 13 16.91 -9.60 -2.31
N MET A 14 15.68 -9.92 -1.93
CA MET A 14 14.99 -9.19 -0.85
C MET A 14 15.71 -9.30 0.50
N GLU A 15 16.27 -10.46 0.83
CA GLU A 15 17.04 -10.68 2.07
C GLU A 15 18.34 -9.86 2.12
N GLU A 16 19.00 -9.68 0.98
CA GLU A 16 20.22 -8.87 0.86
C GLU A 16 19.91 -7.36 0.76
N ASN A 17 18.73 -7.01 0.22
CA ASN A 17 18.42 -5.64 -0.18
C ASN A 17 17.32 -4.96 0.66
N TRP A 18 16.71 -5.63 1.64
CA TRP A 18 15.64 -5.01 2.44
C TRP A 18 16.09 -3.71 3.13
N GLN A 19 17.35 -3.61 3.56
CA GLN A 19 17.91 -2.41 4.17
C GLN A 19 17.94 -1.22 3.21
N LYS A 20 17.99 -1.48 1.89
CA LYS A 20 17.91 -0.42 0.89
C LYS A 20 16.59 0.36 0.99
N SER A 21 15.51 -0.25 1.51
CA SER A 21 14.27 0.49 1.78
C SER A 21 14.45 1.65 2.76
N LEU A 22 15.36 1.52 3.74
CA LEU A 22 15.69 2.59 4.68
C LEU A 22 16.46 3.71 3.97
N THR A 23 17.48 3.36 3.20
CA THR A 23 18.27 4.32 2.41
C THR A 23 17.39 5.06 1.40
N ILE A 24 16.53 4.34 0.67
CA ILE A 24 15.57 4.90 -0.28
C ILE A 24 14.60 5.84 0.43
N SER A 25 14.13 5.50 1.64
CA SER A 25 13.25 6.37 2.43
C SER A 25 13.91 7.69 2.78
N VAL A 26 15.18 7.66 3.21
CA VAL A 26 15.95 8.88 3.51
C VAL A 26 16.15 9.72 2.26
N ILE A 27 16.59 9.10 1.15
CA ILE A 27 16.76 9.78 -0.14
C ILE A 27 15.44 10.40 -0.59
N TYR A 28 14.34 9.68 -0.46
CA TYR A 28 13.01 10.17 -0.82
C TYR A 28 12.63 11.41 -0.01
N LEU A 29 12.84 11.46 1.30
CA LEU A 29 12.54 12.65 2.10
C LEU A 29 13.38 13.85 1.64
N ILE A 30 14.69 13.64 1.44
CA ILE A 30 15.60 14.68 0.97
C ILE A 30 15.14 15.22 -0.39
N LEU A 31 14.83 14.32 -1.34
CA LEU A 31 14.38 14.69 -2.68
C LEU A 31 13.03 15.43 -2.64
N ILE A 32 12.05 14.93 -1.90
CA ILE A 32 10.72 15.52 -1.84
C ILE A 32 10.76 16.94 -1.26
N PHE A 33 11.45 17.14 -0.13
CA PHE A 33 11.56 18.47 0.47
C PHE A 33 12.51 19.39 -0.31
N GLY A 34 13.56 18.85 -0.92
CA GLY A 34 14.46 19.58 -1.81
C GLY A 34 13.74 20.09 -3.06
N ILE A 35 12.99 19.23 -3.76
CA ILE A 35 12.16 19.61 -4.91
C ILE A 35 11.08 20.59 -4.47
N GLN A 36 10.46 20.40 -3.30
CA GLN A 36 9.45 21.32 -2.79
C GLN A 36 10.02 22.72 -2.56
N HIS A 37 11.25 22.82 -2.03
CA HIS A 37 11.95 24.09 -1.87
C HIS A 37 12.30 24.71 -3.23
N PHE A 38 12.88 23.93 -4.14
CA PHE A 38 13.22 24.37 -5.50
C PHE A 38 12.01 24.85 -6.31
N MET A 39 10.85 24.23 -6.09
CA MET A 39 9.60 24.60 -6.76
C MET A 39 8.95 25.87 -6.21
N LYS A 40 9.42 26.43 -5.08
CA LYS A 40 8.85 27.67 -4.49
C LYS A 40 8.87 28.82 -5.49
N GLU A 41 9.99 29.02 -6.17
CA GLU A 41 10.24 30.11 -7.12
C GLU A 41 9.74 29.82 -8.54
N ARG A 42 9.30 28.58 -8.82
CA ARG A 42 8.88 28.15 -10.16
C ARG A 42 7.36 28.06 -10.31
N ARG A 43 6.89 28.11 -11.55
CA ARG A 43 5.49 27.85 -11.90
C ARG A 43 5.18 26.34 -11.82
N PRO A 44 3.95 25.93 -11.47
CA PRO A 44 3.59 24.51 -11.39
C PRO A 44 3.66 23.84 -12.77
N PHE A 45 4.21 22.63 -12.83
CA PHE A 45 4.29 21.88 -14.08
C PHE A 45 2.91 21.32 -14.50
N LYS A 46 2.64 21.33 -15.81
CA LYS A 46 1.42 20.75 -16.40
C LYS A 46 1.59 19.25 -16.69
N LEU A 47 1.71 18.43 -15.65
CA LEU A 47 1.96 16.97 -15.77
C LEU A 47 0.69 16.13 -15.94
N ARG A 48 -0.34 16.64 -16.62
CA ARG A 48 -1.66 15.98 -16.69
C ARG A 48 -1.61 14.64 -17.44
N GLY A 49 -1.04 14.63 -18.65
CA GLY A 49 -0.90 13.41 -19.45
C GLY A 49 -0.08 12.32 -18.74
N PRO A 50 1.15 12.62 -18.26
CA PRO A 50 1.95 11.67 -17.50
C PRO A 50 1.25 11.14 -16.25
N LEU A 51 0.52 12.00 -15.51
CA LEU A 51 -0.22 11.58 -14.32
C LEU A 51 -1.38 10.64 -14.64
N ILE A 52 -2.10 10.88 -15.75
CA ILE A 52 -3.17 9.98 -16.22
C ILE A 52 -2.58 8.61 -16.54
N LEU A 53 -1.52 8.58 -17.36
CA LEU A 53 -0.87 7.33 -17.76
C LEU A 53 -0.35 6.57 -16.53
N TRP A 54 0.36 7.27 -15.64
CA TRP A 54 0.88 6.72 -14.40
C TRP A 54 -0.21 6.11 -13.51
N SER A 55 -1.27 6.88 -13.22
CA SER A 55 -2.37 6.43 -12.36
C SER A 55 -3.11 5.25 -13.00
N PHE A 56 -3.33 5.29 -14.31
CA PHE A 56 -4.01 4.21 -15.03
C PHE A 56 -3.16 2.92 -15.05
N SER A 57 -1.85 3.04 -15.27
CA SER A 57 -0.93 1.90 -15.20
C SER A 57 -0.92 1.26 -13.81
N LEU A 58 -0.93 2.06 -12.75
CA LEU A 58 -1.02 1.55 -11.37
C LEU A 58 -2.37 0.90 -11.09
N ALA A 59 -3.49 1.47 -11.58
CA ALA A 59 -4.81 0.86 -11.47
C ALA A 59 -4.86 -0.51 -12.15
N LEU A 60 -4.34 -0.62 -13.38
CA LEU A 60 -4.31 -1.87 -14.14
C LEU A 60 -3.42 -2.91 -13.46
N PHE A 61 -2.24 -2.51 -13.00
CA PHE A 61 -1.35 -3.37 -12.22
C PHE A 61 -2.07 -3.89 -10.97
N SER A 62 -2.71 -2.99 -10.20
CA SER A 62 -3.43 -3.37 -8.99
C SER A 62 -4.60 -4.31 -9.28
N LEU A 63 -5.30 -4.14 -10.40
CA LEU A 63 -6.44 -5.00 -10.77
C LEU A 63 -5.98 -6.42 -11.08
N ILE A 64 -4.95 -6.56 -11.94
CA ILE A 64 -4.44 -7.87 -12.33
C ILE A 64 -3.87 -8.58 -11.09
N ALA A 65 -3.09 -7.87 -10.27
CA ALA A 65 -2.53 -8.41 -9.05
C ALA A 65 -3.62 -8.82 -8.05
N ALA A 66 -4.65 -7.99 -7.86
CA ALA A 66 -5.78 -8.29 -6.98
C ALA A 66 -6.49 -9.57 -7.41
N CYS A 67 -6.86 -9.71 -8.68
CA CYS A 67 -7.54 -10.92 -9.18
C CYS A 67 -6.73 -12.20 -8.92
N ARG A 68 -5.40 -12.13 -9.08
CA ARG A 68 -4.50 -13.28 -8.91
C ARG A 68 -4.35 -13.68 -7.45
N ILE A 69 -4.17 -12.69 -6.56
CA ILE A 69 -4.06 -12.95 -5.13
C ILE A 69 -5.41 -13.40 -4.55
N TRP A 70 -6.53 -12.77 -4.95
CA TRP A 70 -7.86 -13.11 -4.45
C TRP A 70 -8.25 -14.55 -4.82
N LYS A 71 -7.90 -15.01 -6.03
CA LYS A 71 -8.12 -16.40 -6.45
C LYS A 71 -7.40 -17.41 -5.54
N GLN A 72 -6.14 -17.13 -5.20
CA GLN A 72 -5.38 -17.98 -4.27
C GLN A 72 -5.93 -17.92 -2.85
N LEU A 73 -6.29 -16.71 -2.40
CA LEU A 73 -6.84 -16.48 -1.07
C LEU A 73 -8.18 -17.19 -0.88
N ALA A 74 -9.09 -17.08 -1.86
CA ALA A 74 -10.37 -17.78 -1.87
C ALA A 74 -10.19 -19.30 -1.85
N PHE A 75 -9.25 -19.84 -2.65
CA PHE A 75 -8.95 -21.27 -2.62
C PHE A 75 -8.50 -21.73 -1.22
N LEU A 76 -7.58 -21.02 -0.57
CA LEU A 76 -7.12 -21.36 0.78
C LEU A 76 -8.22 -21.21 1.83
N LEU A 77 -9.04 -20.17 1.72
CA LEU A 77 -10.15 -19.91 2.64
C LEU A 77 -11.20 -21.01 2.58
N LEU A 78 -11.57 -21.45 1.36
CA LEU A 78 -12.59 -22.48 1.15
C LEU A 78 -12.10 -23.90 1.45
N THR A 79 -10.81 -24.20 1.22
CA THR A 79 -10.28 -25.56 1.40
C THR A 79 -9.65 -25.81 2.76
N LYS A 80 -9.04 -24.78 3.38
CA LYS A 80 -8.27 -24.93 4.63
C LYS A 80 -8.77 -24.04 5.77
N GLY A 81 -9.78 -23.22 5.52
CA GLY A 81 -10.38 -22.34 6.52
C GLY A 81 -9.62 -21.03 6.77
N PHE A 82 -10.23 -20.18 7.60
CA PHE A 82 -9.77 -18.81 7.84
C PHE A 82 -8.40 -18.73 8.51
N LYS A 83 -8.17 -19.46 9.60
CA LYS A 83 -6.88 -19.47 10.32
C LYS A 83 -5.72 -19.83 9.39
N GLN A 84 -5.89 -20.86 8.55
CA GLN A 84 -4.88 -21.23 7.58
C GLN A 84 -4.68 -20.13 6.51
N SER A 85 -5.75 -19.51 6.02
CA SER A 85 -5.65 -18.40 5.05
C SER A 85 -4.83 -17.22 5.56
N VAL A 86 -4.89 -16.95 6.87
CA VAL A 86 -4.14 -15.88 7.53
C VAL A 86 -2.69 -16.33 7.76
N CYS A 87 -2.48 -17.49 8.35
CA CYS A 87 -1.13 -17.91 8.78
C CYS A 87 -0.27 -18.49 7.64
N SER A 88 -0.86 -18.85 6.50
CA SER A 88 -0.14 -19.58 5.45
C SER A 88 0.88 -18.72 4.69
N GLN A 89 2.13 -19.17 4.71
CA GLN A 89 3.20 -18.64 3.85
C GLN A 89 3.12 -19.14 2.40
N SER A 90 2.10 -19.93 2.05
CA SER A 90 1.95 -20.49 0.70
C SER A 90 1.89 -19.42 -0.39
N PHE A 91 1.45 -18.20 -0.07
CA PHE A 91 1.43 -17.10 -1.03
C PHE A 91 2.82 -16.73 -1.56
N TYR A 92 3.88 -16.94 -0.77
CA TYR A 92 5.26 -16.66 -1.17
C TYR A 92 5.85 -17.75 -2.06
N VAL A 93 5.27 -18.94 -2.11
CA VAL A 93 5.85 -20.12 -2.80
C VAL A 93 4.99 -20.57 -3.97
N HIS A 94 3.67 -20.37 -3.89
CA HIS A 94 2.72 -20.82 -4.88
C HIS A 94 3.00 -20.16 -6.25
N PRO A 95 3.00 -20.93 -7.35
CA PRO A 95 3.53 -20.50 -8.65
C PRO A 95 2.87 -19.25 -9.22
N VAL A 96 1.61 -18.98 -8.86
CA VAL A 96 0.89 -17.79 -9.30
C VAL A 96 1.16 -16.60 -8.36
N SER A 97 0.94 -16.74 -7.05
CA SER A 97 0.97 -15.61 -6.11
C SER A 97 2.38 -15.10 -5.78
N LYS A 98 3.41 -15.96 -5.89
CA LYS A 98 4.80 -15.62 -5.54
C LYS A 98 5.32 -14.40 -6.29
N LEU A 99 4.99 -14.31 -7.58
CA LEU A 99 5.37 -13.18 -8.44
C LEU A 99 4.63 -11.91 -8.00
N TRP A 100 3.31 -12.00 -7.79
CA TRP A 100 2.48 -10.85 -7.46
C TRP A 100 2.79 -10.25 -6.09
N ILE A 101 3.15 -11.06 -5.09
CA ILE A 101 3.61 -10.54 -3.80
C ILE A 101 4.96 -9.85 -3.92
N TYR A 102 5.88 -10.38 -4.75
CA TYR A 102 7.14 -9.72 -5.02
C TYR A 102 6.94 -8.37 -5.72
N LEU A 103 6.13 -8.35 -6.77
CA LEU A 103 5.78 -7.13 -7.49
C LEU A 103 5.02 -6.12 -6.60
N PHE A 104 4.20 -6.58 -5.67
CA PHE A 104 3.56 -5.73 -4.67
C PHE A 104 4.59 -5.03 -3.76
N GLY A 105 5.62 -5.74 -3.30
CA GLY A 105 6.71 -5.11 -2.55
C GLY A 105 7.45 -4.06 -3.37
N LEU A 106 7.71 -4.35 -4.65
CA LEU A 106 8.34 -3.39 -5.57
C LEU A 106 7.42 -2.21 -5.92
N SER A 107 6.11 -2.42 -5.99
CA SER A 107 5.16 -1.34 -6.30
C SER A 107 5.22 -0.24 -5.27
N LYS A 108 5.53 -0.54 -3.99
CA LYS A 108 5.65 0.49 -2.95
C LYS A 108 6.75 1.51 -3.23
N PHE A 109 7.83 1.09 -3.86
CA PHE A 109 8.86 2.02 -4.35
C PHE A 109 8.33 2.88 -5.49
N VAL A 110 7.64 2.26 -6.46
CA VAL A 110 7.05 2.98 -7.60
C VAL A 110 6.03 4.01 -7.13
N GLU A 111 5.13 3.64 -6.21
CA GLU A 111 4.08 4.49 -5.64
C GLU A 111 4.61 5.76 -4.97
N MET A 112 5.88 5.80 -4.51
CA MET A 112 6.51 7.03 -4.01
C MET A 112 6.56 8.14 -5.09
N GLY A 113 6.49 7.77 -6.37
CA GLY A 113 6.37 8.69 -7.49
C GLY A 113 5.11 9.55 -7.44
N ASP A 114 4.04 9.12 -6.76
CA ASP A 114 2.83 9.93 -6.57
C ASP A 114 3.15 11.26 -5.89
N THR A 115 4.05 11.22 -4.92
CA THR A 115 4.50 12.40 -4.17
C THR A 115 5.29 13.35 -5.06
N LEU A 116 6.08 12.85 -6.01
CA LEU A 116 6.78 13.70 -6.99
C LEU A 116 5.77 14.50 -7.84
N PHE A 117 4.69 13.86 -8.31
CA PHE A 117 3.65 14.57 -9.05
C PHE A 117 2.96 15.66 -8.22
N ILE A 118 2.72 15.43 -6.93
CA ILE A 118 2.13 16.42 -6.02
C ILE A 118 3.06 17.65 -5.90
N VAL A 119 4.34 17.42 -5.63
CA VAL A 119 5.31 18.50 -5.42
C VAL A 119 5.57 19.28 -6.71
N LEU A 120 5.79 18.60 -7.84
CA LEU A 120 6.02 19.25 -9.14
C LEU A 120 4.82 20.06 -9.63
N ARG A 121 3.60 19.70 -9.21
CA ARG A 121 2.36 20.45 -9.50
C ARG A 121 2.05 21.53 -8.45
N LYS A 122 2.93 21.75 -7.47
CA LYS A 122 2.75 22.66 -6.32
C LYS A 122 1.43 22.40 -5.57
N LYS A 123 1.03 21.13 -5.45
CA LYS A 123 -0.11 20.75 -4.60
C LYS A 123 0.37 20.57 -3.17
N LYS A 124 -0.56 20.75 -2.21
CA LYS A 124 -0.24 20.63 -0.78
C LYS A 124 0.12 19.18 -0.46
N LEU A 125 1.38 18.95 -0.15
CA LEU A 125 1.85 17.67 0.37
C LEU A 125 1.48 17.57 1.85
N ILE A 126 0.59 16.64 2.20
CA ILE A 126 0.15 16.41 3.58
C ILE A 126 1.03 15.36 4.27
N PHE A 127 1.18 15.49 5.60
CA PHE A 127 1.94 14.55 6.43
C PHE A 127 1.55 13.09 6.19
N LEU A 128 0.24 12.82 6.24
CA LEU A 128 -0.33 11.48 6.04
C LEU A 128 0.20 10.80 4.76
N HIS A 129 0.32 11.55 3.66
CA HIS A 129 0.68 10.99 2.37
C HIS A 129 2.14 10.52 2.34
N TRP A 130 3.10 11.40 2.64
CA TRP A 130 4.51 11.02 2.56
C TRP A 130 4.91 10.05 3.69
N TYR A 131 4.31 10.17 4.88
CA TYR A 131 4.51 9.23 5.97
C TYR A 131 4.02 7.83 5.57
N HIS A 132 2.82 7.72 4.98
CA HIS A 132 2.27 6.46 4.50
C HIS A 132 3.18 5.80 3.45
N HIS A 133 3.59 6.52 2.40
CA HIS A 133 4.43 5.94 1.33
C HIS A 133 5.78 5.45 1.86
N MET A 134 6.42 6.22 2.74
CA MET A 134 7.67 5.82 3.38
C MET A 134 7.48 4.58 4.26
N ALA A 135 6.51 4.62 5.17
CA ALA A 135 6.30 3.59 6.18
C ALA A 135 5.86 2.25 5.55
N THR A 136 4.96 2.30 4.55
CA THR A 136 4.49 1.09 3.84
C THR A 136 5.57 0.44 2.97
N MET A 137 6.50 1.22 2.40
CA MET A 137 7.65 0.66 1.70
C MET A 137 8.57 -0.11 2.66
N ILE A 138 8.94 0.49 3.79
CA ILE A 138 9.80 -0.17 4.80
C ILE A 138 9.12 -1.45 5.30
N LEU A 139 7.85 -1.37 5.68
CA LEU A 139 7.11 -2.51 6.23
C LEU A 139 6.94 -3.63 5.18
N SER A 140 6.64 -3.31 3.92
CA SER A 140 6.46 -4.33 2.88
C SER A 140 7.76 -5.07 2.55
N TRP A 141 8.90 -4.36 2.50
CA TRP A 141 10.18 -4.98 2.22
C TRP A 141 10.67 -5.84 3.39
N TYR A 142 10.54 -5.32 4.61
CA TYR A 142 10.87 -6.08 5.82
C TYR A 142 9.93 -7.29 6.02
N GLY A 143 8.63 -7.10 5.77
CA GLY A 143 7.64 -8.17 5.85
C GLY A 143 7.85 -9.27 4.80
N TYR A 144 8.27 -8.91 3.59
CA TYR A 144 8.60 -9.89 2.55
C TYR A 144 9.81 -10.75 2.95
N LYS A 145 10.88 -10.13 3.46
CA LYS A 145 12.07 -10.84 3.96
C LYS A 145 11.69 -11.89 5.01
N MET A 146 10.83 -11.50 5.94
CA MET A 146 10.39 -12.35 7.06
C MET A 146 9.25 -13.30 6.69
N MET A 147 8.76 -13.29 5.44
CA MET A 147 7.60 -14.06 4.98
C MET A 147 6.41 -13.92 5.93
N VAL A 148 6.01 -12.67 6.18
CA VAL A 148 5.00 -12.35 7.19
C VAL A 148 3.70 -13.13 6.99
N ALA A 149 3.16 -13.66 8.09
CA ALA A 149 1.80 -14.17 8.13
C ALA A 149 0.80 -13.05 7.76
N GLY A 150 -0.32 -13.39 7.14
CA GLY A 150 -1.35 -12.44 6.71
C GLY A 150 -1.03 -11.73 5.39
N ALA A 151 0.15 -11.96 4.80
CA ALA A 151 0.55 -11.32 3.54
C ALA A 151 -0.49 -11.43 2.42
N GLY A 152 -1.16 -12.57 2.31
CA GLY A 152 -2.29 -12.76 1.40
C GLY A 152 -3.38 -11.71 1.63
N TRP A 153 -3.96 -11.64 2.82
CA TRP A 153 -4.99 -10.66 3.18
C TRP A 153 -4.51 -9.22 3.06
N TYR A 154 -3.32 -8.89 3.56
CA TYR A 154 -2.77 -7.53 3.50
C TYR A 154 -2.65 -7.03 2.06
N THR A 155 -1.98 -7.81 1.21
CA THR A 155 -1.79 -7.49 -0.20
C THR A 155 -3.11 -7.45 -0.94
N ALA A 156 -3.99 -8.42 -0.72
CA ALA A 156 -5.24 -8.53 -1.43
C ALA A 156 -6.18 -7.34 -1.16
N LEU A 157 -6.34 -6.94 0.10
CA LEU A 157 -7.13 -5.77 0.48
C LEU A 157 -6.49 -4.47 -0.03
N ASN A 158 -5.15 -4.36 0.01
CA ASN A 158 -4.44 -3.18 -0.48
C ASN A 158 -4.67 -2.96 -1.98
N LEU A 159 -4.45 -4.01 -2.77
CA LEU A 159 -4.61 -3.95 -4.21
C LEU A 159 -6.05 -3.61 -4.59
N SER A 160 -7.04 -4.18 -3.92
CA SER A 160 -8.46 -3.87 -4.17
C SER A 160 -8.79 -2.39 -3.96
N ILE A 161 -8.33 -1.79 -2.85
CA ILE A 161 -8.54 -0.36 -2.61
C ILE A 161 -7.72 0.51 -3.57
N HIS A 162 -6.49 0.09 -3.89
CA HIS A 162 -5.64 0.79 -4.85
C HIS A 162 -6.25 0.83 -6.26
N VAL A 163 -6.94 -0.23 -6.72
CA VAL A 163 -7.69 -0.19 -7.98
C VAL A 163 -8.66 0.99 -7.99
N VAL A 164 -9.52 1.09 -6.97
CA VAL A 164 -10.55 2.13 -6.91
C VAL A 164 -9.91 3.52 -6.76
N MET A 165 -8.90 3.65 -5.90
CA MET A 165 -8.20 4.91 -5.67
C MET A 165 -7.47 5.44 -6.92
N TYR A 166 -6.73 4.58 -7.63
CA TYR A 166 -5.99 5.00 -8.83
C TYR A 166 -6.90 5.23 -10.04
N LEU A 167 -8.02 4.50 -10.15
CA LEU A 167 -9.06 4.83 -11.13
C LEU A 167 -9.64 6.22 -10.85
N TYR A 168 -9.93 6.53 -9.58
CA TYR A 168 -10.34 7.88 -9.19
C TYR A 168 -9.29 8.94 -9.56
N TYR A 169 -8.00 8.71 -9.29
CA TYR A 169 -6.94 9.65 -9.68
C TYR A 169 -6.81 9.82 -11.19
N THR A 170 -7.02 8.76 -11.96
CA THR A 170 -7.05 8.80 -13.42
C THR A 170 -8.17 9.71 -13.92
N VAL A 171 -9.40 9.50 -13.43
CA VAL A 171 -10.59 10.30 -13.78
C VAL A 171 -10.43 11.75 -13.34
N ALA A 172 -9.94 11.99 -12.12
CA ALA A 172 -9.66 13.32 -11.61
C ALA A 172 -8.57 14.04 -12.42
N ALA A 173 -7.53 13.33 -12.87
CA ALA A 173 -6.50 13.87 -13.74
C ALA A 173 -7.02 14.15 -15.16
N MET A 174 -8.01 13.40 -15.65
CA MET A 174 -8.77 13.74 -16.87
C MET A 174 -9.67 14.97 -16.70
N GLY A 175 -9.72 15.59 -15.52
CA GLY A 175 -10.49 16.82 -15.23
C GLY A 175 -11.99 16.62 -15.14
N ILE A 176 -12.42 15.37 -15.04
CA ILE A 176 -13.82 15.02 -14.78
C ILE A 176 -14.09 15.28 -13.30
N ARG A 177 -15.15 16.05 -13.01
CA ARG A 177 -15.57 16.31 -11.63
C ARG A 177 -16.21 15.06 -11.06
N VAL A 178 -15.57 14.47 -10.06
CA VAL A 178 -16.09 13.31 -9.36
C VAL A 178 -16.93 13.79 -8.17
N PRO A 179 -18.14 13.22 -7.95
CA PRO A 179 -18.98 13.60 -6.83
C PRO A 179 -18.30 13.31 -5.49
N HIS A 180 -18.59 14.17 -4.51
CA HIS A 180 -18.02 14.09 -3.16
C HIS A 180 -18.36 12.76 -2.45
N SER A 181 -19.50 12.14 -2.74
CA SER A 181 -19.87 10.83 -2.18
C SER A 181 -18.87 9.73 -2.56
N ILE A 182 -18.30 9.78 -3.77
CA ILE A 182 -17.30 8.79 -4.20
C ILE A 182 -15.97 9.01 -3.47
N THR A 183 -15.53 10.26 -3.28
CA THR A 183 -14.28 10.53 -2.55
C THR A 183 -14.41 10.12 -1.08
N MET A 184 -15.57 10.36 -0.48
CA MET A 184 -15.91 9.88 0.86
C MET A 184 -15.91 8.35 0.92
N LEU A 185 -16.54 7.67 -0.04
CA LEU A 185 -16.56 6.21 -0.10
C LEU A 185 -15.14 5.62 -0.16
N ILE A 186 -14.26 6.18 -1.01
CA ILE A 186 -12.86 5.72 -1.12
C ILE A 186 -12.15 5.86 0.22
N THR A 187 -12.28 7.02 0.88
CA THR A 187 -11.64 7.26 2.18
C THR A 187 -12.20 6.33 3.25
N THR A 188 -13.51 6.08 3.27
CA THR A 188 -14.14 5.11 4.17
C THR A 188 -13.63 3.70 3.90
N SER A 189 -13.50 3.29 2.65
CA SER A 189 -12.95 1.97 2.29
C SER A 189 -11.49 1.82 2.71
N GLN A 190 -10.68 2.87 2.64
CA GLN A 190 -9.30 2.89 3.16
C GLN A 190 -9.27 2.71 4.69
N ILE A 191 -10.18 3.37 5.43
CA ILE A 191 -10.28 3.19 6.89
C ILE A 191 -10.69 1.76 7.24
N VAL A 192 -11.71 1.20 6.57
CA VAL A 192 -12.16 -0.18 6.77
C VAL A 192 -11.04 -1.17 6.49
N GLN A 193 -10.26 -0.95 5.43
CA GLN A 193 -9.07 -1.74 5.12
C GLN A 193 -8.05 -1.72 6.26
N ILE A 194 -7.73 -0.55 6.82
CA ILE A 194 -6.75 -0.42 7.92
C ILE A 194 -7.28 -1.09 9.20
N ILE A 195 -8.58 -0.97 9.50
CA ILE A 195 -9.22 -1.70 10.60
C ILE A 195 -9.06 -3.21 10.39
N GLY A 196 -9.29 -3.69 9.17
CA GLY A 196 -9.03 -5.07 8.79
C GLY A 196 -7.58 -5.49 9.08
N TYR A 197 -6.60 -4.63 8.84
CA TYR A 197 -5.19 -4.92 9.13
C TYR A 197 -4.90 -5.06 10.63
N VAL A 198 -5.48 -4.18 11.44
CA VAL A 198 -5.39 -4.26 12.90
C VAL A 198 -6.01 -5.57 13.41
N ILE A 199 -7.19 -5.93 12.91
CA ILE A 199 -7.85 -7.20 13.25
C ILE A 199 -6.98 -8.41 12.87
N MET A 200 -6.38 -8.41 11.68
CA MET A 200 -5.47 -9.48 11.27
C MET A 200 -4.24 -9.59 12.17
N ASN A 201 -3.65 -8.46 12.59
CA ASN A 201 -2.54 -8.46 13.54
C ASN A 201 -2.94 -9.05 14.90
N ILE A 202 -4.16 -8.76 15.38
CA ILE A 202 -4.68 -9.34 16.62
C ILE A 202 -4.82 -10.87 16.48
N PHE A 203 -5.37 -11.36 15.38
CA PHE A 203 -5.44 -12.81 15.14
C PHE A 203 -4.05 -13.47 15.06
N ILE A 204 -3.11 -12.84 14.36
CA ILE A 204 -1.72 -13.32 14.26
C ILE A 204 -1.07 -13.35 15.65
N PHE A 205 -1.31 -12.35 16.49
CA PHE A 205 -0.82 -12.32 17.87
C PHE A 205 -1.33 -13.52 18.68
N PHE A 206 -2.62 -13.83 18.61
CA PHE A 206 -3.20 -14.97 19.33
C PHE A 206 -2.76 -16.33 18.78
N TRP A 207 -2.43 -16.42 17.49
CA TRP A 207 -2.01 -17.67 16.85
C TRP A 207 -0.50 -17.83 16.71
N LYS A 208 0.32 -16.90 17.21
CA LYS A 208 1.78 -16.91 17.04
C LYS A 208 2.47 -18.15 17.62
N ASP A 209 1.88 -18.75 18.66
CA ASP A 209 2.45 -19.93 19.35
C ASP A 209 2.14 -21.23 18.60
N ASP A 210 1.25 -21.19 17.60
CA ASP A 210 1.04 -22.30 16.70
C ASP A 210 2.19 -22.40 15.69
N LYS A 211 2.67 -23.63 15.44
CA LYS A 211 3.69 -23.93 14.41
C LYS A 211 3.32 -23.42 13.01
N LEU A 212 2.04 -23.13 12.78
CA LEU A 212 1.46 -22.64 11.55
C LEU A 212 1.63 -21.13 11.31
N CYS A 213 1.78 -20.32 12.36
CA CYS A 213 1.87 -18.86 12.27
C CYS A 213 3.24 -18.37 12.74
N GLN A 214 4.28 -18.63 11.96
CA GLN A 214 5.60 -18.10 12.28
C GLN A 214 5.63 -16.60 12.02
N CYS A 215 5.63 -15.81 13.09
CA CYS A 215 5.81 -14.36 13.05
C CYS A 215 6.82 -13.96 14.12
N THR A 216 7.64 -12.96 13.82
CA THR A 216 8.61 -12.42 14.80
C THR A 216 8.02 -11.24 15.55
N TRP A 217 8.30 -11.17 16.86
CA TRP A 217 7.85 -10.07 17.72
C TRP A 217 8.15 -8.67 17.17
N PRO A 218 9.36 -8.38 16.67
CA PRO A 218 9.67 -7.05 16.12
C PRO A 218 8.78 -6.67 14.94
N LEU A 219 8.46 -7.63 14.06
CA LEU A 219 7.62 -7.39 12.90
C LEU A 219 6.17 -7.13 13.29
N LEU A 220 5.64 -7.90 14.25
CA LEU A 220 4.28 -7.74 14.75
C LEU A 220 4.08 -6.39 15.48
N LEU A 221 5.06 -5.98 16.29
CA LEU A 221 5.04 -4.68 16.96
C LEU A 221 5.15 -3.53 15.95
N LEU A 222 6.06 -3.65 14.98
CA LEU A 222 6.25 -2.65 13.93
C LEU A 222 4.99 -2.49 13.07
N SER A 223 4.40 -3.61 12.61
CA SER A 223 3.18 -3.57 11.79
C SER A 223 1.99 -3.02 12.58
N SER A 224 1.84 -3.42 13.86
CA SER A 224 0.75 -2.95 14.72
C SER A 224 0.86 -1.47 15.02
N GLY A 225 2.06 -0.98 15.34
CA GLY A 225 2.31 0.45 15.54
C GLY A 225 1.99 1.27 14.30
N LEU A 226 2.41 0.79 13.12
CA LEU A 226 2.17 1.48 11.84
C LEU A 226 0.69 1.48 11.45
N TYR A 227 -0.01 0.35 11.53
CA TYR A 227 -1.43 0.32 11.16
C TYR A 227 -2.28 1.15 12.12
N THR A 228 -1.93 1.14 13.42
CA THR A 228 -2.61 1.99 14.42
C THR A 228 -2.35 3.47 14.16
N SER A 229 -1.10 3.87 13.87
CA SER A 229 -0.79 5.26 13.54
C SER A 229 -1.51 5.74 12.27
N LEU A 230 -1.55 4.91 11.23
CA LEU A 230 -2.30 5.20 10.02
C LEU A 230 -3.80 5.30 10.27
N LEU A 231 -4.38 4.42 11.10
CA LEU A 231 -5.80 4.47 11.45
C LEU A 231 -6.16 5.82 12.08
N VAL A 232 -5.35 6.29 13.03
CA VAL A 232 -5.54 7.60 13.67
C VAL A 232 -5.43 8.74 12.65
N LEU A 233 -4.41 8.70 11.78
CA LEU A 233 -4.21 9.76 10.78
C LEU A 233 -5.31 9.81 9.73
N PHE A 234 -5.77 8.66 9.22
CA PHE A 234 -6.89 8.59 8.28
C PHE A 234 -8.22 8.99 8.93
N SER A 235 -8.45 8.61 10.18
CA SER A 235 -9.65 9.02 10.92
C SER A 235 -9.67 10.53 11.15
N ASN A 236 -8.53 11.12 11.55
CA ASN A 236 -8.41 12.57 11.70
C ASN A 236 -8.60 13.30 10.35
N PHE A 237 -8.02 12.77 9.27
CA PHE A 237 -8.25 13.29 7.92
C PHE A 237 -9.74 13.25 7.55
N PHE A 238 -10.43 12.12 7.81
CA PHE A 238 -11.85 11.97 7.52
C PHE A 238 -12.70 12.99 8.30
N VAL A 239 -12.49 13.11 9.62
CA VAL A 239 -13.20 14.08 10.46
C VAL A 239 -12.98 15.50 9.93
N LYS A 240 -11.74 15.87 9.65
CA LYS A 240 -11.39 17.23 9.19
C LYS A 240 -11.94 17.57 7.81
N THR A 241 -12.00 16.61 6.89
CA THR A 241 -12.43 16.84 5.51
C THR A 241 -13.94 16.70 5.33
N TYR A 242 -14.59 15.76 6.05
CA TYR A 242 -15.98 15.39 5.78
C TYR A 242 -16.97 15.78 6.88
N LEU A 243 -16.54 15.80 8.14
CA LEU A 243 -17.42 16.08 9.29
C LEU A 243 -17.25 17.49 9.84
N SER A 244 -16.06 18.08 9.69
CA SER A 244 -15.80 19.44 10.11
C SER A 244 -16.53 20.41 9.18
N ASN A 245 -17.53 21.11 9.73
CA ASN A 245 -18.34 22.10 9.02
C ASN A 245 -17.56 23.31 8.49
N THR A 246 -16.24 23.37 8.66
CA THR A 246 -15.38 24.46 8.18
C THR A 246 -15.28 24.56 6.65
N GLN A 247 -15.83 23.60 5.89
CA GLN A 247 -15.96 23.69 4.42
C GLN A 247 -17.38 24.01 3.89
N LYS A 248 -18.39 24.17 4.75
CA LYS A 248 -19.73 24.65 4.29
C LYS A 248 -19.80 26.18 4.09
N SER A 249 -18.69 26.89 4.26
CA SER A 249 -18.55 28.31 3.94
C SER A 249 -17.40 28.51 2.96
N LYS A 250 -17.64 28.23 1.67
CA LYS A 250 -16.98 28.87 0.54
C LYS A 250 -17.67 28.54 -0.77
#